data_AF-A0A1H9GD49-F1
#
_entry.id   AF-A0A1H9GD49-F1
#
_cell.length_a   1.000
_cell.length_b   1.000
_cell.length_c   1.000
_cell.angle_alpha   90.00
_cell.angle_beta   90.00
_cell.angle_gamma   90.00
#
_symmetry.space_group_name_H-M   'P 1'
#
loop_
_entity.id
_entity.type
_entity.pdbx_description
1 polymer ?
#
loop_
_entity_poly.entity_id
_entity_poly.type
_entity_poly.pdbx_seq_one_letter_code
_entity_poly.pdbx_strand_id
1 'polypeptide(L)' 'MWHSAETPPKGSIHLWTRDVITVTNHGNVYLLAYMHGENSGTWQRPEEFEPGEQVELWTEHPDKQKPKG' A
#
# COMPACT_ATOMS: atom_id res chain seq x y z
N MET A 1 11.34 5.55 1.02
CA MET A 1 10.56 6.59 1.72
C MET A 1 9.15 6.04 1.86
N TRP A 2 8.61 6.06 3.07
CA TRP A 2 7.25 5.60 3.31
C TRP A 2 6.24 6.67 2.89
N HIS A 3 5.16 6.24 2.25
CA HIS A 3 4.06 7.05 1.75
C HIS A 3 2.76 6.62 2.45
N SER A 4 1.85 7.56 2.69
CA SER A 4 0.50 7.23 3.16
C SER A 4 -0.26 6.40 2.11
N ALA A 5 -1.09 5.46 2.57
CA ALA A 5 -1.99 4.67 1.74
C ALA A 5 -3.00 5.53 0.95
N GLU A 6 -3.28 6.75 1.40
CA GLU A 6 -4.13 7.74 0.72
C GLU A 6 -3.45 8.36 -0.50
N THR A 7 -2.13 8.22 -0.61
CA THR A 7 -1.34 8.64 -1.78
C THR A 7 -0.74 7.40 -2.45
N PRO A 8 -1.57 6.60 -3.15
CA PRO A 8 -1.16 5.29 -3.68
C PRO A 8 -0.10 5.41 -4.78
N PRO A 9 0.58 4.30 -5.14
CA PRO A 9 1.53 4.26 -6.24
C PRO A 9 0.89 4.76 -7.55
N LYS A 10 1.67 5.46 -8.38
CA LYS A 10 1.21 5.89 -9.71
C LYS A 10 0.75 4.69 -10.54
N GLY A 11 -0.41 4.84 -11.17
CA GLY A 11 -1.05 3.85 -12.05
C GLY A 11 -2.09 4.50 -12.96
N SER A 12 -2.89 3.67 -13.61
CA SER A 12 -3.98 4.09 -14.49
C SER A 12 -5.32 3.62 -13.93
N ILE A 13 -6.39 4.35 -14.26
CA ILE A 13 -7.75 4.01 -13.85
C ILE A 13 -8.10 2.58 -14.34
N HIS A 14 -8.70 1.79 -13.45
CA HIS A 14 -9.08 0.39 -13.61
C HIS A 14 -7.95 -0.60 -13.90
N LEU A 15 -6.69 -0.18 -13.72
CA LEU A 15 -5.52 -1.07 -13.81
C LEU A 15 -4.83 -1.16 -12.44
N TRP A 16 -4.39 -2.37 -12.11
CA TRP A 16 -3.51 -2.58 -10.96
C TRP A 16 -2.17 -1.90 -11.20
N THR A 17 -1.65 -1.25 -10.16
CA THR A 17 -0.25 -0.82 -10.13
C THR A 17 0.67 -2.05 -10.07
N ARG A 18 1.98 -1.80 -10.16
CA ARG A 18 2.97 -2.76 -9.67
C ARG A 18 2.76 -3.03 -8.17
N ASP A 19 3.28 -4.15 -7.70
CA ASP A 19 3.35 -4.45 -6.28
C ASP A 19 4.34 -3.52 -5.57
N VAL A 20 3.95 -3.08 -4.39
CA VAL A 20 4.79 -2.30 -3.46
C VAL A 20 4.75 -2.94 -2.09
N ILE A 21 5.74 -2.63 -1.25
CA ILE A 21 5.74 -3.08 0.14
C ILE A 21 4.77 -2.20 0.91
N THR A 22 3.79 -2.81 1.55
CA THR A 22 2.77 -2.13 2.34
C THR A 22 2.85 -2.55 3.80
N VAL A 23 2.48 -1.65 4.71
CA VAL A 23 2.29 -1.93 6.13
C VAL A 23 0.83 -1.64 6.47
N THR A 24 0.19 -2.56 7.18
CA THR A 24 -1.19 -2.41 7.64
C THR A 24 -1.28 -1.77 9.02
N ASN A 25 -2.46 -1.30 9.40
CA ASN A 25 -2.77 -0.81 10.76
C ASN A 25 -2.57 -1.86 11.86
N HIS A 26 -2.46 -3.14 11.50
CA HIS A 26 -2.13 -4.24 12.42
C HIS A 26 -0.62 -4.50 12.51
N GLY A 27 0.21 -3.75 11.77
CA GLY A 27 1.66 -3.91 11.71
C GLY A 27 2.15 -5.03 10.79
N ASN A 28 1.25 -5.66 10.02
CA ASN A 28 1.62 -6.69 9.06
C ASN A 28 2.20 -6.07 7.78
N VAL A 29 3.07 -6.82 7.10
CA VAL A 29 3.75 -6.39 5.88
C VAL A 29 3.36 -7.29 4.72
N TYR A 30 2.97 -6.69 3.61
CA TYR A 30 2.56 -7.39 2.39
C TYR A 30 3.19 -6.77 1.15
N LEU A 31 3.21 -7.54 0.06
CA LEU A 31 3.40 -7.01 -1.29
C LEU A 31 2.04 -6.89 -1.94
N LEU A 32 1.58 -5.65 -2.16
CA LEU A 32 0.24 -5.37 -2.70
C LEU A 32 0.31 -4.34 -3.82
N ALA A 33 -0.63 -4.46 -4.75
CA ALA A 33 -0.96 -3.44 -5.73
C ALA A 33 -2.17 -2.61 -5.29
N TYR A 34 -2.31 -1.43 -5.91
CA TYR A 34 -3.48 -0.58 -5.81
C TYR A 34 -4.16 -0.49 -7.18
N MET A 35 -5.49 -0.57 -7.23
CA MET A 35 -6.28 -0.31 -8.43
C MET A 35 -6.89 1.08 -8.31
N HIS A 36 -6.53 1.99 -9.22
CA HIS A 36 -7.15 3.32 -9.29
C HIS A 36 -8.57 3.21 -9.82
N GLY A 37 -9.52 3.91 -9.21
CA GLY A 37 -10.84 4.17 -9.81
C GLY A 37 -10.99 5.64 -10.18
N GLU A 38 -12.15 6.01 -10.74
CA GLU A 38 -12.38 7.38 -11.24
C GLU A 38 -12.33 8.44 -10.12
N ASN A 39 -12.83 8.10 -8.93
CA ASN A 39 -12.88 8.99 -7.76
C ASN A 39 -12.14 8.43 -6.54
N SER A 40 -12.04 7.11 -6.45
CA SER A 40 -11.30 6.38 -5.42
C SER A 40 -10.89 5.02 -5.97
N GLY A 41 -9.80 4.47 -5.45
CA GLY A 41 -9.34 3.13 -5.78
C GLY A 41 -9.34 2.20 -4.56
N THR A 42 -8.80 1.00 -4.74
CA THR A 42 -8.68 0.01 -3.68
C THR A 42 -7.31 -0.63 -3.66
N TRP A 43 -6.80 -0.88 -2.47
CA TRP A 43 -5.68 -1.80 -2.28
C TRP A 43 -6.14 -3.23 -2.53
N GLN A 44 -5.26 -4.09 -3.02
CA GLN A 44 -5.48 -5.53 -2.98
C GLN A 44 -5.75 -5.96 -1.54
N ARG A 45 -6.71 -6.86 -1.36
CA ARG A 45 -7.07 -7.41 -0.05
C ARG A 45 -6.94 -8.93 -0.10
N PRO A 46 -5.78 -9.47 0.32
CA PRO A 46 -5.57 -10.91 0.48
C PRO A 46 -6.57 -11.53 1.46
N GLU A 47 -6.75 -12.85 1.39
CA GLU A 47 -7.64 -13.60 2.30
C GLU A 47 -7.15 -13.55 3.75
N GLU A 48 -5.84 -13.39 3.93
CA GLU A 48 -5.14 -13.29 5.21
C GLU A 48 -5.40 -11.99 5.97
N PHE A 49 -6.08 -11.01 5.36
CA PHE A 49 -6.43 -9.77 6.05
C PHE A 49 -7.45 -10.03 7.14
N GLU A 50 -7.07 -9.72 8.37
CA GLU A 50 -7.97 -9.80 9.51
C GLU A 50 -9.13 -8.80 9.38
N PRO A 51 -10.28 -9.04 10.03
CA PRO A 51 -11.37 -8.07 10.09
C PRO A 51 -10.87 -6.72 10.61
N GLY A 52 -11.14 -5.65 9.85
CA GLY A 52 -10.67 -4.30 10.18
C GLY A 52 -9.25 -3.96 9.72
N GLU A 53 -8.51 -4.92 9.16
CA GLU A 53 -7.16 -4.68 8.63
C GLU A 53 -7.21 -3.84 7.34
N GLN A 54 -6.36 -2.82 7.28
CA GLN A 54 -6.25 -1.84 6.20
C GLN A 54 -4.80 -1.42 6.00
N VAL A 55 -4.42 -1.10 4.76
CA VAL A 55 -3.09 -0.55 4.45
C VAL A 55 -3.00 0.89 4.99
N GLU A 56 -1.94 1.19 5.74
CA GLU A 56 -1.64 2.54 6.24
C GLU A 56 -0.48 3.20 5.51
N LEU A 57 0.56 2.41 5.21
CA LEU A 57 1.80 2.90 4.61
C LEU A 57 2.24 2.01 3.46
N TRP A 58 2.97 2.59 2.51
CA TRP A 58 3.64 1.83 1.46
C TRP A 58 4.98 2.42 1.04
N THR A 59 5.84 1.61 0.44
CA THR A 59 7.11 2.03 -0.14
C THR A 59 7.58 1.07 -1.24
N GLU A 60 8.35 1.59 -2.19
CA GLU A 60 9.09 0.74 -3.15
C GLU A 60 10.42 0.25 -2.58
N HIS A 61 10.92 0.94 -1.56
CA HIS A 61 12.27 0.75 -1.03
C HIS A 61 12.29 0.98 0.49
N PRO A 62 12.13 -0.07 1.30
CA PRO A 62 12.08 0.03 2.77
C PRO A 62 13.41 0.52 3.34
N ASP A 63 14.52 0.19 2.67
CA ASP A 63 15.88 0.43 3.16
C ASP A 63 16.35 1.88 2.98
N LYS A 64 15.59 2.71 2.24
CA LYS A 64 15.97 4.11 1.93
C LYS A 64 15.64 5.10 3.05
N GLN A 65 15.28 4.63 4.25
CA GLN A 65 15.20 5.47 5.44
C GLN A 65 15.84 4.75 6.64
N LYS A 66 17.06 5.14 7.00
CA LYS A 66 17.39 5.16 8.43
C LYS A 66 16.46 6.21 9.05
N PRO A 67 15.71 5.88 10.13
CA PRO A 67 15.12 6.92 10.96
C PRO A 67 16.24 7.89 11.35
N LYS A 68 16.01 9.20 11.17
CA LYS A 68 16.86 10.17 11.84
C LYS A 68 16.62 9.96 13.34
N GLY A 69 17.60 9.39 14.02
CA GLY A 69 17.68 9.44 15.48
C GLY A 69 17.94 10.86 15.96
#